data_AF-A0AAU5SHM0-F1
#
_entry.id   AF-A0AAU5SHM0-F1
#
_cell.length_a   1.000
_cell.length_b   1.000
_cell.length_c   1.000
_cell.angle_alpha   90.00
_cell.angle_beta   90.00
_cell.angle_gamma   90.00
#
_symmetry.space_group_name_H-M   'P 1'
#
loop_
_entity.id
_entity.type
_entity.pdbx_description
1 polymer ?
#
loop_
_entity_poly.entity_id
_entity_poly.type
_entity_poly.pdbx_seq_one_letter_code
_entity_poly.pdbx_strand_id
1 'polypeptide(L)'
;MKGWTSTSVLTAFATAAALLSAFTAHQSRRAERAMLPRSLLRRPGVLRGSTSLALLSFALYGALFVNTLYLQGVLRFTPLEAGVRTLPMAAALAVGSAAALPLLARHGCRPPIVAGLALVTAAFAVLADTRATSGYGHLAIFQLIGGLGAGLVAACGTEAVMGAVPPAQAGLGSAVNDATRQIGAALGVAVQGSVLTTVITNHLGTPPPGVTPTTALPSTNLAARHAFIDGLTATALTAGAVTLTAAALAAVSYSRILSLRTTPGRRARSKNSPLRWDS
;
A
#
# COMPACT_ATOMS: atom_id res chain seq x y z
N MET A 1 -1.93 24.28 -13.94
CA MET A 1 -1.90 22.80 -14.14
C MET A 1 -3.27 22.32 -14.56
N LYS A 2 -3.34 21.27 -15.38
CA LYS A 2 -4.59 20.64 -15.80
C LYS A 2 -5.21 19.89 -14.59
N GLY A 3 -6.39 20.29 -14.13
CA GLY A 3 -7.08 19.66 -13.00
C GLY A 3 -7.53 18.23 -13.31
N TRP A 4 -8.04 17.51 -12.31
CA TRP A 4 -8.51 16.11 -12.44
C TRP A 4 -9.60 15.91 -13.51
N THR A 5 -10.35 16.96 -13.82
CA THR A 5 -11.37 17.00 -14.88
C THR A 5 -10.82 17.39 -16.26
N SER A 6 -9.51 17.59 -16.39
CA SER A 6 -8.89 17.90 -17.67
C SER A 6 -9.06 16.76 -18.66
N THR A 7 -9.39 17.09 -19.90
CA THR A 7 -9.55 16.14 -21.01
C THR A 7 -8.38 15.18 -21.10
N SER A 8 -7.14 15.63 -20.94
CA SER A 8 -5.96 14.75 -21.00
C SER A 8 -5.89 13.69 -19.87
N VAL A 9 -6.40 14.01 -18.67
CA VAL A 9 -6.42 13.08 -17.53
C VAL A 9 -7.56 12.09 -17.73
N LEU A 10 -8.74 12.59 -18.12
CA LEU A 10 -9.91 11.76 -18.41
C LEU A 10 -9.66 10.82 -19.60
N THR A 11 -8.98 11.25 -20.66
CA THR A 11 -8.62 10.37 -21.77
C THR A 11 -7.60 9.32 -21.35
N ALA A 12 -6.65 9.65 -20.49
CA ALA A 12 -5.70 8.66 -19.96
C ALA A 12 -6.42 7.59 -19.12
N PHE A 13 -7.32 7.99 -18.22
CA PHE A 13 -8.15 7.06 -17.43
C PHE A 13 -9.09 6.23 -18.31
N ALA A 14 -9.75 6.86 -19.29
CA ALA A 14 -10.62 6.17 -20.22
C ALA A 14 -9.85 5.16 -21.08
N THR A 15 -8.66 5.52 -21.55
CA THR A 15 -7.78 4.63 -22.33
C THR A 15 -7.30 3.45 -21.47
N ALA A 16 -6.88 3.71 -20.23
CA ALA A 16 -6.50 2.67 -19.28
C ALA A 16 -7.67 1.72 -18.99
N ALA A 17 -8.87 2.25 -18.74
CA ALA A 17 -10.08 1.47 -18.51
C ALA A 17 -10.49 0.66 -19.75
N ALA A 18 -10.37 1.24 -20.95
CA ALA A 18 -10.65 0.56 -22.21
C ALA A 18 -9.66 -0.57 -22.48
N LEU A 19 -8.35 -0.34 -22.28
CA LEU A 19 -7.32 -1.37 -22.43
C LEU A 19 -7.49 -2.50 -21.41
N LEU A 20 -7.80 -2.18 -20.15
CA LEU A 20 -8.06 -3.18 -19.12
C LEU A 20 -9.33 -3.99 -19.42
N SER A 21 -10.39 -3.33 -19.90
CA SER A 21 -11.64 -3.98 -20.31
C SER A 21 -11.44 -4.87 -21.54
N ALA A 22 -10.69 -4.40 -22.53
CA ALA A 22 -10.34 -5.17 -23.72
C ALA A 22 -9.49 -6.38 -23.36
N PHE A 23 -8.48 -6.23 -22.49
CA PHE A 23 -7.65 -7.33 -22.01
C PHE A 23 -8.45 -8.37 -21.23
N THR A 24 -9.29 -7.93 -20.29
CA THR A 24 -10.14 -8.84 -19.50
C THR A 24 -11.17 -9.54 -20.38
N ALA A 25 -11.78 -8.83 -21.34
CA ALA A 25 -12.68 -9.39 -22.35
C ALA A 25 -11.96 -10.43 -23.21
N HIS A 26 -10.75 -10.12 -23.69
CA HIS A 26 -9.91 -11.02 -24.47
C HIS A 26 -9.55 -12.29 -23.69
N GLN A 27 -9.19 -12.17 -22.41
CA GLN A 27 -8.97 -13.32 -21.54
C GLN A 27 -10.25 -14.16 -21.33
N SER A 28 -11.44 -13.56 -21.18
CA SER A 28 -12.70 -14.34 -21.04
C SER A 28 -12.93 -15.23 -22.24
N ARG A 29 -12.71 -14.67 -23.43
CA ARG A 29 -13.03 -15.34 -24.69
C ARG A 29 -12.07 -16.49 -24.98
N ARG A 30 -10.90 -16.53 -24.34
CA ARG A 30 -9.83 -17.52 -24.53
C ARG A 30 -9.61 -18.39 -23.29
N ALA A 31 -10.67 -18.64 -22.50
CA ALA A 31 -10.61 -19.28 -21.18
C ALA A 31 -9.80 -20.60 -21.14
N GLU A 32 -9.81 -21.40 -22.21
CA GLU A 32 -9.09 -22.69 -22.30
C GLU A 32 -7.57 -22.56 -22.47
N ARG A 33 -7.06 -21.40 -22.92
CA ARG A 33 -5.62 -21.10 -23.04
C ARG A 33 -5.22 -19.84 -22.26
N ALA A 34 -6.04 -19.42 -21.32
CA ALA A 34 -5.80 -18.20 -20.57
C ALA A 34 -4.55 -18.38 -19.69
N MET A 35 -3.51 -17.58 -19.95
CA MET A 35 -2.28 -17.57 -19.16
C MET A 35 -2.55 -17.28 -17.68
N LEU A 36 -3.66 -16.62 -17.35
CA LEU A 36 -4.05 -16.33 -15.97
C LEU A 36 -5.44 -16.92 -15.66
N PRO A 37 -5.51 -18.05 -14.93
CA PRO A 37 -6.80 -18.63 -14.54
C PRO A 37 -7.57 -17.65 -13.65
N ARG A 38 -8.77 -17.24 -14.06
CA ARG A 38 -9.64 -16.35 -13.26
C ARG A 38 -9.95 -16.92 -11.88
N SER A 39 -9.96 -18.25 -11.76
CA SER A 39 -10.12 -18.97 -10.50
C SER A 39 -8.99 -18.68 -9.50
N LEU A 40 -7.77 -18.37 -9.97
CA LEU A 40 -6.63 -18.03 -9.13
C LEU A 40 -6.74 -16.61 -8.58
N LEU A 41 -7.13 -15.63 -9.41
CA LEU A 41 -7.39 -14.25 -8.98
C LEU A 41 -8.55 -14.13 -7.98
N ARG A 42 -9.56 -14.99 -8.11
CA ARG A 42 -10.71 -15.02 -7.21
C ARG A 42 -10.42 -15.73 -5.88
N ARG A 43 -9.24 -16.33 -5.71
CA ARG A 43 -8.88 -16.94 -4.42
C ARG A 43 -8.77 -15.83 -3.36
N PRO A 44 -9.49 -15.95 -2.24
CA PRO A 44 -9.50 -14.90 -1.23
C PRO A 44 -8.13 -14.58 -0.64
N GLY A 45 -7.18 -15.54 -0.63
CA GLY A 45 -5.79 -15.29 -0.22
C GLY A 45 -5.05 -14.34 -1.18
N VAL A 46 -5.12 -14.61 -2.48
CA VAL A 46 -4.50 -13.78 -3.54
C VAL A 46 -5.15 -12.40 -3.56
N LEU A 47 -6.49 -12.33 -3.63
CA LEU A 47 -7.19 -11.06 -3.69
C LEU A 47 -6.89 -10.15 -2.48
N ARG A 48 -6.96 -10.69 -1.26
CA ARG A 48 -6.73 -9.91 -0.02
C ARG A 48 -5.26 -9.54 0.15
N GLY A 49 -4.34 -10.46 -0.15
CA GLY A 49 -2.90 -10.24 -0.05
C GLY A 49 -2.43 -9.19 -1.06
N SER A 50 -2.78 -9.33 -2.34
CA SER A 50 -2.43 -8.37 -3.38
C SER A 50 -3.08 -7.00 -3.15
N THR A 51 -4.32 -6.93 -2.64
CA THR A 51 -4.93 -5.64 -2.27
C THR A 51 -4.16 -4.97 -1.13
N SER A 52 -3.78 -5.71 -0.09
CA SER A 52 -3.02 -5.16 1.04
C SER A 52 -1.64 -4.65 0.59
N LEU A 53 -0.97 -5.40 -0.28
CA LEU A 53 0.31 -4.98 -0.88
C LEU A 53 0.17 -3.78 -1.82
N ALA A 54 -0.93 -3.68 -2.57
CA ALA A 54 -1.22 -2.52 -3.41
C ALA A 54 -1.40 -1.25 -2.58
N LEU A 55 -2.17 -1.33 -1.49
CA LEU A 55 -2.42 -0.22 -0.58
C LEU A 55 -1.15 0.15 0.20
N LEU A 56 -0.34 -0.84 0.57
CA LEU A 56 0.99 -0.58 1.13
C LEU A 56 1.88 0.15 0.13
N SER A 57 1.96 -0.31 -1.12
CA SER A 57 2.76 0.34 -2.16
C SER A 57 2.27 1.78 -2.39
N PHE A 58 0.96 2.00 -2.46
CA PHE A 58 0.39 3.34 -2.55
C PHE A 58 0.92 4.26 -1.43
N ALA A 59 0.83 3.79 -0.19
CA ALA A 59 1.24 4.58 0.95
C ALA A 59 2.77 4.79 1.00
N LEU A 60 3.54 3.74 0.76
CA LEU A 60 5.00 3.74 0.85
C LEU A 60 5.63 4.66 -0.21
N TYR A 61 5.28 4.47 -1.49
CA TYR A 61 5.87 5.24 -2.58
C TYR A 61 5.34 6.67 -2.61
N GLY A 62 4.06 6.87 -2.28
CA GLY A 62 3.49 8.21 -2.10
C GLY A 62 4.20 8.99 -0.98
N ALA A 63 4.44 8.34 0.17
CA ALA A 63 5.16 8.96 1.27
C ALA A 63 6.63 9.22 0.96
N LEU A 64 7.33 8.30 0.28
CA LEU A 64 8.71 8.52 -0.18
C LEU A 64 8.82 9.73 -1.10
N PHE A 65 7.85 9.90 -2.00
CA PHE A 65 7.77 11.06 -2.87
C PHE A 65 7.63 12.37 -2.07
N VAL A 66 6.65 12.45 -1.17
CA VAL A 66 6.43 13.64 -0.32
C VAL A 66 7.62 13.90 0.61
N ASN A 67 8.20 12.85 1.20
CA ASN A 67 9.40 12.93 2.04
C ASN A 67 10.59 13.52 1.28
N THR A 68 10.79 13.11 0.03
CA THR A 68 11.86 13.65 -0.82
C THR A 68 11.62 15.12 -1.12
N LEU A 69 10.37 15.50 -1.44
CA LEU A 69 10.00 16.90 -1.64
C LEU A 69 10.19 17.74 -0.37
N TYR A 70 9.92 17.19 0.82
CA TYR A 70 10.14 17.88 2.09
C TYR A 70 11.64 18.10 2.37
N LEU A 71 12.45 17.06 2.24
CA LEU A 71 13.90 17.12 2.48
C LEU A 71 14.59 18.13 1.56
N GLN A 72 14.25 18.12 0.27
CA GLN A 72 14.91 18.98 -0.71
C GLN A 72 14.25 20.37 -0.83
N GLY A 73 12.92 20.42 -0.77
CA GLY A 73 12.15 21.66 -0.92
C GLY A 73 12.14 22.52 0.35
N VAL A 74 11.83 21.93 1.51
CA VAL A 74 11.65 22.66 2.78
C VAL A 74 12.95 22.73 3.57
N LEU A 75 13.59 21.57 3.78
CA LEU A 75 14.84 21.48 4.55
C LEU A 75 16.09 21.82 3.73
N ARG A 76 15.93 22.03 2.41
CA ARG A 76 16.99 22.51 1.49
C ARG A 76 18.21 21.60 1.42
N PHE A 77 18.03 20.31 1.72
CA PHE A 77 19.09 19.32 1.54
C PHE A 77 19.37 19.08 0.06
N THR A 78 20.63 18.79 -0.24
CA THR A 78 21.03 18.29 -1.57
C THR A 78 20.40 16.92 -1.84
N PRO A 79 20.29 16.47 -3.11
CA PRO A 79 19.79 15.14 -3.43
C PRO A 79 20.54 14.00 -2.73
N LEU A 80 21.87 14.13 -2.59
CA LEU A 80 22.72 13.18 -1.88
C LEU A 80 22.36 13.12 -0.39
N GLU A 81 22.24 14.29 0.25
CA GLU A 81 21.87 14.42 1.66
C GLU A 81 20.46 13.90 1.95
N ALA A 82 19.51 14.12 1.04
CA ALA A 82 18.16 13.59 1.13
C ALA A 82 18.16 12.05 1.01
N GLY A 83 18.99 11.50 0.13
CA GLY A 83 19.22 10.07 0.00
C GLY A 83 19.76 9.45 1.29
N VAL A 84 20.84 10.00 1.84
CA VAL A 84 21.43 9.55 3.11
C VAL A 84 20.42 9.62 4.26
N ARG A 85 19.62 10.69 4.32
CA ARG A 85 18.57 10.88 5.33
C ARG A 85 17.32 10.03 5.11
N THR A 86 17.26 9.25 4.04
CA THR A 86 16.20 8.26 3.79
C THR A 86 16.67 6.84 4.17
N LEU A 87 17.96 6.65 4.48
CA LEU A 87 18.52 5.37 4.92
C LEU A 87 17.84 4.76 6.16
N PRO A 88 17.43 5.54 7.20
CA PRO A 88 16.75 4.97 8.35
C PRO A 88 15.47 4.21 7.96
N MET A 89 14.75 4.70 6.96
CA MET A 89 13.56 4.03 6.43
C MET A 89 13.90 2.70 5.77
N ALA A 90 14.96 2.67 4.95
CA ALA A 90 15.43 1.45 4.29
C ALA A 90 15.93 0.41 5.32
N ALA A 91 16.68 0.86 6.33
CA ALA A 91 17.15 0.01 7.43
C ALA A 91 15.98 -0.56 8.23
N ALA A 92 15.01 0.27 8.61
CA ALA A 92 13.80 -0.16 9.29
C ALA A 92 12.98 -1.16 8.46
N LEU A 93 12.88 -0.95 7.15
CA LEU A 93 12.22 -1.89 6.23
C LEU A 93 12.95 -3.24 6.19
N ALA A 94 14.27 -3.25 6.12
CA ALA A 94 15.06 -4.48 6.17
C ALA A 94 14.85 -5.22 7.50
N VAL A 95 14.89 -4.50 8.63
CA VAL A 95 14.64 -5.06 9.97
C VAL A 95 13.21 -5.63 10.07
N GLY A 96 12.20 -4.89 9.61
CA GLY A 96 10.82 -5.35 9.60
C GLY A 96 10.61 -6.60 8.74
N SER A 97 11.27 -6.66 7.58
CA SER A 97 11.25 -7.83 6.70
C SER A 97 11.92 -9.04 7.34
N ALA A 98 13.06 -8.86 8.01
CA ALA A 98 13.75 -9.92 8.74
C ALA A 98 12.92 -10.42 9.94
N ALA A 99 12.30 -9.51 10.69
CA ALA A 99 11.42 -9.82 11.81
C ALA A 99 10.17 -10.60 11.37
N ALA A 100 9.75 -10.48 10.11
CA ALA A 100 8.62 -11.21 9.56
C ALA A 100 8.86 -12.73 9.55
N LEU A 101 10.10 -13.20 9.36
CA LEU A 101 10.44 -14.62 9.24
C LEU A 101 10.06 -15.45 10.49
N PRO A 102 10.54 -15.14 11.70
CA PRO A 102 10.15 -15.89 12.90
C PRO A 102 8.67 -15.69 13.26
N LEU A 103 8.10 -14.52 12.97
CA LEU A 103 6.69 -14.24 13.24
C LEU A 103 5.77 -15.06 12.34
N LEU A 104 6.13 -15.21 11.07
CA LEU A 104 5.47 -16.07 10.10
C LEU A 104 5.47 -17.52 10.56
N ALA A 105 6.64 -18.04 10.98
CA ALA A 105 6.77 -19.43 11.44
C ALA A 105 5.92 -19.74 12.68
N ARG A 106 5.80 -18.77 13.61
CA ARG A 106 5.07 -18.97 14.87
C ARG A 106 3.58 -18.63 14.81
N HIS A 107 3.19 -17.62 14.04
CA HIS A 107 1.84 -17.04 14.08
C HIS A 107 1.15 -16.99 12.70
N GLY A 108 1.84 -17.41 11.63
CA GLY A 108 1.39 -17.25 10.25
C GLY A 108 1.45 -15.80 9.75
N CYS A 109 1.06 -15.58 8.49
CA CYS A 109 1.22 -14.27 7.83
C CYS A 109 0.27 -13.18 8.36
N ARG A 110 -0.88 -13.55 8.95
CA ARG A 110 -1.98 -12.59 9.20
C ARG A 110 -1.70 -11.61 10.35
N PRO A 111 -1.31 -12.05 11.56
CA PRO A 111 -1.03 -11.11 12.65
C PRO A 111 0.08 -10.09 12.31
N PRO A 112 1.21 -10.49 11.67
CA PRO A 112 2.23 -9.55 11.23
C PRO A 112 1.74 -8.52 10.21
N ILE A 113 0.85 -8.91 9.28
CA ILE A 113 0.26 -7.97 8.31
C ILE A 113 -0.60 -6.92 9.03
N VAL A 114 -1.45 -7.32 9.98
CA VAL A 114 -2.29 -6.37 10.73
C VAL A 114 -1.43 -5.44 11.58
N ALA A 115 -0.44 -5.99 12.30
CA ALA A 115 0.49 -5.21 13.10
C ALA A 115 1.32 -4.23 12.24
N GLY A 116 1.82 -4.68 11.10
CA GLY A 116 2.59 -3.84 10.19
C GLY A 116 1.75 -2.72 9.56
N LEU A 117 0.50 -2.99 9.17
CA LEU A 117 -0.41 -1.94 8.71
C LEU A 117 -0.74 -0.93 9.82
N ALA A 118 -0.95 -1.40 11.05
CA ALA A 118 -1.15 -0.51 12.20
C ALA A 118 0.07 0.38 12.48
N LEU A 119 1.29 -0.16 12.38
CA LEU A 119 2.53 0.62 12.47
C LEU A 119 2.62 1.67 11.36
N VAL A 120 2.32 1.31 10.11
CA VAL A 120 2.31 2.26 8.99
C VAL A 120 1.28 3.37 9.22
N THR A 121 0.07 3.04 9.69
CA THR A 121 -0.94 4.04 10.05
C THR A 121 -0.48 4.95 11.19
N ALA A 122 0.17 4.40 12.23
CA ALA A 122 0.75 5.19 13.31
C ALA A 122 1.87 6.11 12.80
N ALA A 123 2.70 5.64 11.85
CA ALA A 123 3.70 6.47 11.20
C ALA A 123 3.05 7.66 10.50
N PHE A 124 1.96 7.45 9.75
CA PHE A 124 1.22 8.57 9.13
C PHE A 124 0.61 9.53 10.15
N ALA A 125 0.21 9.06 11.33
CA ALA A 125 -0.22 9.95 12.42
C ALA A 125 0.94 10.82 12.94
N VAL A 126 2.15 10.24 13.08
CA VAL A 126 3.36 11.01 13.40
C VAL A 126 3.65 12.03 12.31
N LEU A 127 3.58 11.63 11.04
CA LEU A 127 3.82 12.54 9.91
C LEU A 127 2.79 13.68 9.87
N ALA A 128 1.53 13.43 10.23
CA ALA A 128 0.49 14.44 10.32
C ALA A 128 0.68 15.46 11.46
N ASP A 129 1.43 15.13 12.52
CA ASP A 129 1.79 16.08 13.60
C ASP A 129 3.02 16.94 13.26
N THR A 130 3.61 16.78 12.07
CA THR A 130 4.79 17.56 11.67
C THR A 130 4.46 19.06 11.62
N ARG A 131 5.20 19.87 12.39
CA ARG A 131 5.08 21.34 12.44
C ARG A 131 6.22 22.04 11.71
N ALA A 132 6.09 23.34 11.47
CA ALA A 132 7.14 24.16 10.83
C ALA A 132 8.46 24.25 11.60
N THR A 133 8.41 24.01 12.91
CA THR A 133 9.57 23.95 13.80
C THR A 133 10.15 22.54 13.92
N SER A 134 9.52 21.53 13.31
CA SER A 134 9.94 20.14 13.45
C SER A 134 11.21 19.88 12.64
N GLY A 135 12.28 19.52 13.34
CA GLY A 135 13.54 19.10 12.72
C GLY A 135 13.46 17.68 12.15
N TYR A 136 14.58 17.24 11.57
CA TYR A 136 14.72 15.91 10.96
C TYR A 136 14.37 14.74 11.91
N GLY A 137 14.55 14.89 13.23
CA GLY A 137 14.24 13.84 14.20
C GLY A 137 12.81 13.32 14.13
N HIS A 138 11.83 14.20 13.89
CA HIS A 138 10.42 13.80 13.75
C HIS A 138 10.18 12.95 12.50
N LEU A 139 10.85 13.32 11.41
CA LEU A 139 10.81 12.58 10.15
C LEU A 139 11.51 11.22 10.28
N ALA A 140 12.60 11.14 11.04
CA ALA A 140 13.28 9.89 11.33
C ALA A 140 12.37 8.92 12.12
N ILE A 141 11.58 9.41 13.08
CA ILE A 141 10.59 8.58 13.80
C ILE A 141 9.55 8.01 12.82
N PHE A 142 9.00 8.86 11.94
CA PHE A 142 8.09 8.41 10.87
C PHE A 142 8.75 7.33 9.99
N GLN A 143 9.98 7.56 9.54
CA GLN A 143 10.73 6.64 8.69
C GLN A 143 10.98 5.28 9.36
N LEU A 144 11.33 5.29 10.65
CA LEU A 144 11.59 4.08 11.42
C LEU A 144 10.31 3.25 11.64
N ILE A 145 9.24 3.89 12.13
CA ILE A 145 7.96 3.21 12.38
C ILE A 145 7.35 2.70 11.07
N GLY A 146 7.30 3.58 10.05
CA GLY A 146 6.74 3.27 8.74
C GLY A 146 7.54 2.21 8.00
N GLY A 147 8.88 2.28 8.05
CA GLY A 147 9.77 1.29 7.46
C GLY A 147 9.58 -0.09 8.10
N LEU A 148 9.59 -0.18 9.44
CA LEU A 148 9.37 -1.44 10.16
C LEU A 148 8.03 -2.09 9.80
N GLY A 149 6.95 -1.30 9.83
CA GLY A 149 5.62 -1.78 9.46
C GLY A 149 5.54 -2.22 8.00
N ALA A 150 6.11 -1.44 7.08
CA ALA A 150 6.13 -1.76 5.66
C ALA A 150 6.92 -3.06 5.37
N GLY A 151 8.05 -3.27 6.03
CA GLY A 151 8.84 -4.50 5.89
C GLY A 151 8.07 -5.75 6.32
N LEU A 152 7.39 -5.68 7.46
CA LEU A 152 6.54 -6.76 7.97
C LEU A 152 5.43 -7.14 6.97
N VAL A 153 4.71 -6.15 6.46
CA VAL A 153 3.62 -6.36 5.50
C VAL A 153 4.15 -6.84 4.15
N ALA A 154 5.26 -6.30 3.67
CA ALA A 154 5.86 -6.70 2.40
C ALA A 154 6.26 -8.18 2.41
N ALA A 155 6.96 -8.63 3.46
CA ALA A 155 7.39 -10.03 3.58
C ALA A 155 6.21 -10.98 3.78
N CYS A 156 5.38 -10.76 4.81
CA CYS A 156 4.25 -11.65 5.10
C CYS A 156 3.15 -11.61 4.04
N GLY A 157 2.93 -10.45 3.42
CA GLY A 157 1.96 -10.28 2.34
C GLY A 157 2.37 -11.03 1.09
N THR A 158 3.65 -10.98 0.73
CA THR A 158 4.19 -11.72 -0.42
C THR A 158 4.07 -13.23 -0.17
N GLU A 159 4.44 -13.70 1.02
CA GLU A 159 4.27 -15.11 1.39
C GLU A 159 2.81 -15.55 1.34
N ALA A 160 1.87 -14.73 1.86
CA ALA A 160 0.45 -15.06 1.83
C ALA A 160 -0.11 -15.20 0.40
N VAL A 161 0.41 -14.40 -0.55
CA VAL A 161 0.04 -14.49 -1.97
C VAL A 161 0.67 -15.73 -2.60
N MET A 162 1.97 -15.93 -2.42
CA MET A 162 2.72 -17.04 -3.03
C MET A 162 2.28 -18.40 -2.48
N GLY A 163 2.03 -18.50 -1.18
CA GLY A 163 1.52 -19.71 -0.53
C GLY A 163 0.08 -20.07 -0.91
N ALA A 164 -0.69 -19.16 -1.50
CA ALA A 164 -2.05 -19.43 -1.98
C ALA A 164 -2.09 -19.89 -3.45
N VAL A 165 -0.96 -19.82 -4.16
CA VAL A 165 -0.81 -20.13 -5.59
C VAL A 165 -0.19 -21.52 -5.77
N PRO A 166 -0.72 -22.39 -6.65
CA PRO A 166 -0.09 -23.68 -6.94
C PRO A 166 1.34 -23.50 -7.49
N PRO A 167 2.30 -24.39 -7.16
CA PRO A 167 3.70 -24.23 -7.58
C PRO A 167 3.88 -24.03 -9.09
N ALA A 168 3.10 -24.75 -9.91
CA ALA A 168 3.12 -24.64 -11.37
C ALA A 168 2.66 -23.27 -11.91
N GLN A 169 2.02 -22.44 -11.09
CA GLN A 169 1.50 -21.12 -11.44
C GLN A 169 2.14 -20.00 -10.60
N ALA A 170 3.18 -20.30 -9.83
CA ALA A 170 3.86 -19.34 -8.94
C ALA A 170 4.40 -18.12 -9.69
N GLY A 171 4.99 -18.32 -10.87
CA GLY A 171 5.49 -17.22 -11.71
C GLY A 171 4.40 -16.24 -12.13
N LEU A 172 3.21 -16.74 -12.46
CA LEU A 172 2.04 -15.91 -12.81
C LEU A 172 1.50 -15.16 -11.57
N GLY A 173 1.44 -15.84 -10.42
CA GLY A 173 1.04 -15.23 -9.15
C GLY A 173 1.94 -14.07 -8.74
N SER A 174 3.27 -14.26 -8.85
CA SER A 174 4.25 -13.20 -8.58
C SER A 174 4.12 -12.03 -9.55
N ALA A 175 3.99 -12.31 -10.86
CA ALA A 175 3.85 -11.27 -11.87
C ALA A 175 2.60 -10.39 -11.64
N VAL A 176 1.46 -11.01 -11.31
CA VAL A 176 0.24 -10.26 -10.94
C VAL A 176 0.47 -9.44 -9.68
N ASN A 177 1.12 -10.01 -8.68
CA ASN A 177 1.37 -9.32 -7.42
C ASN A 177 2.26 -8.08 -7.64
N ASP A 178 3.32 -8.21 -8.42
CA ASP A 178 4.22 -7.10 -8.75
C ASP A 178 3.53 -6.06 -9.61
N ALA A 179 2.73 -6.45 -10.61
CA ALA A 179 1.93 -5.52 -11.39
C ALA A 179 0.96 -4.72 -10.48
N THR A 180 0.30 -5.40 -9.54
CA THR A 180 -0.62 -4.75 -8.59
C THR A 180 0.14 -3.77 -7.69
N ARG A 181 1.33 -4.14 -7.21
CA ARG A 181 2.19 -3.25 -6.41
C ARG A 181 2.64 -2.03 -7.20
N GLN A 182 3.00 -2.18 -8.47
CA GLN A 182 3.40 -1.06 -9.33
C GLN A 182 2.23 -0.11 -9.60
N ILE A 183 1.02 -0.63 -9.82
CA ILE A 183 -0.18 0.21 -9.94
C ILE A 183 -0.40 0.99 -8.64
N GLY A 184 -0.31 0.33 -7.48
CA GLY A 184 -0.40 0.99 -6.18
C GLY A 184 0.63 2.11 -6.04
N ALA A 185 1.90 1.83 -6.36
CA ALA A 185 2.99 2.80 -6.29
C ALA A 185 2.74 4.03 -7.18
N ALA A 186 2.34 3.83 -8.43
CA ALA A 186 2.06 4.89 -9.39
C ALA A 186 0.90 5.77 -8.92
N LEU A 187 -0.20 5.15 -8.46
CA LEU A 187 -1.34 5.87 -7.88
C LEU A 187 -0.94 6.63 -6.61
N GLY A 188 -0.08 6.05 -5.77
CA GLY A 188 0.44 6.69 -4.56
C GLY A 188 1.13 8.00 -4.88
N VAL A 189 2.11 7.97 -5.78
CA VAL A 189 2.84 9.17 -6.20
C VAL A 189 1.91 10.20 -6.84
N ALA A 190 1.02 9.77 -7.73
CA ALA A 190 0.11 10.66 -8.45
C ALA A 190 -0.90 11.35 -7.51
N VAL A 191 -1.56 10.60 -6.64
CA VAL A 191 -2.57 11.13 -5.70
C VAL A 191 -1.90 12.00 -4.65
N GLN A 192 -0.82 11.53 -4.02
CA GLN A 192 -0.14 12.30 -2.98
C GLN A 192 0.49 13.59 -3.53
N GLY A 193 1.11 13.53 -4.71
CA GLY A 193 1.61 14.72 -5.39
C GLY A 193 0.50 15.70 -5.75
N SER A 194 -0.65 15.21 -6.19
CA SER A 194 -1.81 16.06 -6.50
C SER A 194 -2.42 16.70 -5.26
N VAL A 195 -2.56 15.96 -4.15
CA VAL A 195 -3.05 16.48 -2.87
C VAL A 195 -2.12 17.59 -2.38
N LEU A 196 -0.81 17.31 -2.32
CA LEU A 196 0.21 18.29 -1.94
C LEU A 196 0.15 19.55 -2.80
N THR A 197 0.11 19.37 -4.13
CA THR A 197 0.03 20.46 -5.10
C THR A 197 -1.24 21.29 -4.93
N THR A 198 -2.38 20.64 -4.69
CA THR A 198 -3.67 21.31 -4.51
C THR A 198 -3.64 22.19 -3.27
N VAL A 199 -3.14 21.68 -2.15
CA VAL A 199 -3.01 22.46 -0.91
C VAL A 199 -2.06 23.65 -1.11
N ILE A 200 -0.87 23.42 -1.67
CA ILE A 200 0.09 24.51 -1.95
C ILE A 200 -0.55 25.59 -2.85
N THR A 201 -1.26 25.18 -3.90
CA THR A 201 -1.92 26.11 -4.83
C THR A 201 -3.04 26.89 -4.15
N ASN A 202 -3.79 26.28 -3.24
CA ASN A 202 -4.83 26.98 -2.47
C ASN A 202 -4.27 28.04 -1.53
N HIS A 203 -3.06 27.83 -0.97
CA HIS A 203 -2.41 28.81 -0.11
C HIS A 203 -1.66 29.91 -0.89
N LEU A 204 -0.97 29.55 -1.98
CA LEU A 204 -0.04 30.45 -2.68
C LEU A 204 -0.57 31.00 -4.01
N GLY A 205 -1.74 30.52 -4.45
CA GLY A 205 -2.28 30.80 -5.77
C GLY A 205 -1.68 29.94 -6.87
N THR A 206 -2.24 30.07 -8.08
CA THR A 206 -1.81 29.29 -9.25
C THR A 206 -0.47 29.77 -9.78
N PRO A 207 0.58 28.93 -9.84
CA PRO A 207 1.86 29.37 -10.40
C PRO A 207 1.78 29.57 -11.93
N PRO A 208 2.76 30.29 -12.51
CA PRO A 208 2.86 30.49 -13.94
C PRO A 208 2.90 29.18 -14.74
N PRO A 209 2.45 29.19 -16.01
CA PRO A 209 2.54 28.02 -16.89
C PRO A 209 3.97 27.48 -16.97
N GLY A 210 4.14 26.17 -16.78
CA GLY A 210 5.45 25.50 -16.81
C GLY A 210 6.14 25.35 -15.45
N VAL A 211 5.66 26.00 -14.39
CA VAL A 211 6.18 25.86 -13.02
C VAL A 211 5.23 25.00 -12.20
N THR A 212 5.75 23.92 -11.59
CA THR A 212 4.96 23.15 -10.61
C THR A 212 4.99 23.85 -9.25
N PRO A 213 3.88 23.89 -8.50
CA PRO A 213 3.86 24.44 -7.14
C PRO A 213 4.94 23.82 -6.25
N THR A 214 5.20 22.52 -6.43
CA THR A 214 6.26 21.76 -5.75
C THR A 214 7.68 22.15 -6.15
N THR A 215 7.91 22.70 -7.35
CA THR A 215 9.21 23.26 -7.76
C THR A 215 9.37 24.74 -7.40
N ALA A 216 8.30 25.43 -7.01
CA ALA A 216 8.30 26.83 -6.56
C ALA A 216 8.60 26.99 -5.05
N LEU A 217 8.72 25.87 -4.34
CA LEU A 217 9.11 25.78 -2.93
C LEU A 217 10.55 26.23 -2.55
N PRO A 218 11.48 26.56 -3.46
CA PRO A 218 12.77 27.13 -3.08
C PRO A 218 12.72 28.48 -2.34
N SER A 219 11.54 29.05 -2.09
CA SER A 219 11.44 30.38 -1.50
C SER A 219 11.71 30.36 0.00
N THR A 220 12.53 31.31 0.46
CA THR A 220 12.71 31.74 1.86
C THR A 220 11.40 32.22 2.53
N ASN A 221 10.25 32.06 1.86
CA ASN A 221 8.97 32.56 2.29
C ASN A 221 8.33 31.62 3.31
N LEU A 222 8.08 32.15 4.51
CA LEU A 222 7.39 31.47 5.59
C LEU A 222 6.02 30.92 5.15
N ALA A 223 5.30 31.64 4.29
CA ALA A 223 4.00 31.20 3.75
C ALA A 223 4.11 29.91 2.91
N ALA A 224 5.17 29.78 2.11
CA ALA A 224 5.39 28.58 1.30
C ALA A 224 5.74 27.36 2.16
N ARG A 225 6.47 27.57 3.27
CA ARG A 225 6.74 26.53 4.26
C ARG A 225 5.48 26.05 4.95
N HIS A 226 4.61 26.95 5.40
CA HIS A 226 3.33 26.59 6.01
C HIS A 226 2.42 25.84 5.03
N ALA A 227 2.29 26.35 3.79
CA ALA A 227 1.51 25.69 2.74
C ALA A 227 2.00 24.26 2.44
N PHE A 228 3.32 24.05 2.47
CA PHE A 228 3.88 22.71 2.31
C PHE A 228 3.54 21.79 3.48
N ILE A 229 3.61 22.29 4.71
CA ILE A 229 3.34 21.49 5.92
C ILE A 229 1.86 21.12 6.02
N ASP A 230 0.97 22.04 5.66
CA ASP A 230 -0.47 21.76 5.55
C ASP A 230 -0.72 20.71 4.46
N GLY A 231 0.00 20.81 3.33
CA GLY A 231 -0.01 19.80 2.28
C GLY A 231 0.52 18.44 2.76
N LEU A 232 1.62 18.44 3.52
CA LEU A 232 2.20 17.23 4.12
C LEU A 232 1.23 16.59 5.10
N THR A 233 0.52 17.38 5.90
CA THR A 233 -0.55 16.92 6.80
C THR A 233 -1.70 16.29 6.02
N ALA A 234 -2.17 16.93 4.94
CA ALA A 234 -3.22 16.38 4.07
C ALA A 234 -2.78 15.07 3.39
N THR A 235 -1.53 15.00 2.91
CA THR A 235 -0.97 13.76 2.34
C THR A 235 -0.87 12.64 3.38
N ALA A 236 -0.47 12.98 4.61
CA ALA A 236 -0.39 12.03 5.72
C ALA A 236 -1.77 11.51 6.13
N LEU A 237 -2.79 12.37 6.21
CA LEU A 237 -4.16 11.97 6.52
C LEU A 237 -4.77 11.08 5.43
N THR A 238 -4.58 11.41 4.16
CA THR A 238 -5.09 10.58 3.05
C THR A 238 -4.39 9.22 3.00
N ALA A 239 -3.07 9.17 3.15
CA ALA A 239 -2.33 7.91 3.22
C ALA A 239 -2.65 7.10 4.50
N GLY A 240 -2.84 7.78 5.63
CA GLY A 240 -3.28 7.21 6.89
C GLY A 240 -4.66 6.57 6.77
N ALA A 241 -5.63 7.25 6.16
CA ALA A 241 -6.97 6.69 5.91
C ALA A 241 -6.91 5.44 5.01
N VAL A 242 -6.13 5.51 3.92
CA VAL A 242 -5.94 4.37 3.01
C VAL A 242 -5.33 3.16 3.73
N THR A 243 -4.30 3.38 4.55
CA THR A 243 -3.65 2.29 5.31
C THR A 243 -4.53 1.75 6.43
N LEU A 244 -5.32 2.61 7.08
CA LEU A 244 -6.29 2.20 8.10
C LEU A 244 -7.41 1.36 7.50
N THR A 245 -7.92 1.72 6.30
CA THR A 245 -8.89 0.87 5.59
C THR A 245 -8.28 -0.46 5.19
N ALA A 246 -7.01 -0.50 4.75
CA ALA A 246 -6.29 -1.73 4.49
C ALA A 246 -6.20 -2.61 5.76
N ALA A 247 -5.85 -2.00 6.90
CA ALA A 247 -5.76 -2.67 8.19
C ALA A 247 -7.11 -3.27 8.62
N ALA A 248 -8.18 -2.48 8.50
CA ALA A 248 -9.54 -2.92 8.80
C ALA A 248 -9.97 -4.09 7.90
N LEU A 249 -9.71 -4.03 6.59
CA LEU A 249 -10.02 -5.12 5.67
C LEU A 249 -9.24 -6.40 6.00
N ALA A 250 -7.97 -6.27 6.37
CA ALA A 250 -7.14 -7.40 6.82
C ALA A 250 -7.67 -8.00 8.14
N ALA A 251 -8.09 -7.17 9.10
CA ALA A 251 -8.63 -7.59 10.39
C ALA A 251 -10.03 -8.23 10.28
N VAL A 252 -10.94 -7.67 9.48
CA VAL A 252 -12.27 -8.25 9.23
C VAL A 252 -12.14 -9.60 8.51
N SER A 253 -11.21 -9.70 7.58
CA SER A 253 -10.88 -10.97 6.91
C SER A 253 -10.41 -12.05 7.89
N TYR A 254 -9.75 -11.65 8.97
CA TYR A 254 -9.27 -12.54 10.03
C TYR A 254 -10.41 -13.05 10.93
N SER A 255 -11.27 -12.15 11.44
CA SER A 255 -12.40 -12.50 12.31
C SER A 255 -13.36 -13.50 11.66
N ARG A 256 -13.66 -13.33 10.35
CA ARG A 256 -14.52 -14.26 9.60
C ARG A 256 -13.93 -15.67 9.49
N ILE A 257 -12.61 -15.81 9.34
CA ILE A 257 -11.99 -17.14 9.23
C ILE A 257 -11.92 -17.84 10.59
N LEU A 258 -11.70 -17.10 11.67
CA LEU A 258 -11.73 -17.66 13.02
C LEU A 258 -13.14 -18.17 13.35
N SER A 259 -14.18 -17.38 13.04
CA SER A 259 -15.58 -17.75 13.29
C SER A 259 -16.01 -19.05 12.58
N LEU A 260 -15.44 -19.33 11.40
CA LEU A 260 -15.71 -20.57 10.66
C LEU A 260 -15.01 -21.79 11.26
N ARG A 261 -13.85 -21.62 11.90
CA ARG A 261 -13.14 -22.70 12.59
C ARG A 261 -13.75 -23.03 13.96
N THR A 262 -14.47 -22.08 14.58
CA THR A 262 -15.10 -22.27 15.88
C THR A 262 -16.51 -22.85 15.81
N THR A 263 -17.11 -23.01 14.63
CA THR A 263 -18.35 -23.80 14.48
C THR A 263 -18.03 -25.26 14.81
N PRO A 264 -18.49 -25.82 15.94
CA PRO A 264 -18.16 -27.18 16.29
C PRO A 264 -18.76 -28.11 15.23
N GLY A 265 -17.89 -28.82 14.51
CA GLY A 265 -18.31 -29.91 13.67
C GLY A 265 -19.09 -30.91 14.53
N ARG A 266 -20.37 -31.07 14.20
CA ARG A 266 -21.30 -32.09 14.67
C ARG A 266 -20.73 -33.49 14.35
N ARG A 267 -19.73 -33.94 15.11
CA ARG A 267 -19.32 -35.33 15.23
C ARG A 267 -20.03 -35.93 16.45
N ALA A 268 -21.21 -36.49 16.24
CA ALA A 268 -21.76 -37.57 17.08
C ALA A 268 -23.10 -38.06 16.50
N ARG A 269 -23.03 -39.00 15.55
CA ARG A 269 -23.85 -40.21 15.60
C ARG A 269 -23.24 -41.27 14.69
N SER A 270 -22.21 -41.90 15.23
CA SER A 270 -22.08 -43.35 15.09
C SER A 270 -23.39 -43.94 15.62
N LYS A 271 -24.16 -44.57 14.73
CA LYS A 271 -24.99 -45.71 15.11
C LYS A 271 -24.53 -46.86 14.24
N ASN A 272 -23.78 -47.75 14.88
CA ASN A 272 -23.58 -49.13 14.47
C ASN A 272 -24.89 -49.71 13.94
N SER A 273 -24.92 -50.05 12.66
CA SER A 273 -25.73 -51.16 12.16
C SER A 273 -24.84 -52.40 12.15
N PRO A 274 -25.06 -53.40 13.02
CA PRO A 274 -24.39 -54.67 12.86
C PRO A 274 -24.90 -55.33 11.57
N LEU A 275 -23.97 -55.62 10.66
CA LEU A 275 -24.16 -56.52 9.54
C LEU A 275 -24.60 -57.88 10.10
N ARG A 276 -25.87 -58.22 9.96
CA ARG A 276 -26.37 -59.59 10.07
C ARG A 276 -26.08 -60.28 8.74
N TRP A 277 -25.13 -61.21 8.77
CA TRP A 277 -25.03 -62.30 7.80
C TRP A 277 -25.58 -63.53 8.50
N ASP A 278 -26.80 -63.93 8.15
CA ASP A 278 -27.30 -65.28 8.41
C ASP A 278 -27.83 -65.82 7.07
N SER A 279 -27.15 -66.88 6.62
CA SER A 279 -27.51 -67.97 5.69
C SER A 279 -28.71 -67.81 4.76
#